data_AF-A0A428QKC5-F1
#
_entry.id   AF-A0A428QKC5-F1
#
_cell.length_a   1.000
_cell.length_b   1.000
_cell.length_c   1.000
_cell.angle_alpha   90.00
_cell.angle_beta   90.00
_cell.angle_gamma   90.00
#
_symmetry.space_group_name_H-M   'P 1'
#
loop_
_entity.id
_entity.type
_entity.pdbx_description
1 polymer ?
#
loop_
_entity_poly.entity_id
_entity_poly.type
_entity_poly.pdbx_seq_one_letter_code
_entity_poly.pdbx_strand_id
1 'polypeptide(L)'
;MLTRIWLLEYQLEKLYSSPLQMFLSLSCDVEAVTLQAGGCAAAALSILEQGRGILASSIDQTRVSPLELQASHPKFAEKFMQVRDELDAPIHYSDTSVSQAQAIRRGEASQKFDNLLNEIRERPGFGDFLRAASETEMRATARFGPIIVVNLSRYRSDAILIEQHQI
;
A
#
# COMPACT_ATOMS: atom_id res chain seq x y z
N MET A 1 1.29 23.22 30.19
CA MET A 1 2.24 22.15 29.79
C MET A 1 1.58 20.78 29.69
N LEU A 2 0.55 20.47 30.50
CA LEU A 2 -0.13 19.16 30.53
C LEU A 2 -1.08 18.87 29.35
N THR A 3 -1.64 19.88 28.68
CA THR A 3 -2.51 19.70 27.50
C THR A 3 -1.78 19.22 26.25
N ARG A 4 -0.45 19.38 26.17
CA ARG A 4 0.36 18.86 25.05
C ARG A 4 0.68 17.37 25.18
N ILE A 5 0.75 16.84 26.40
CA ILE A 5 1.01 15.42 26.67
C ILE A 5 -0.23 14.59 26.34
N TRP A 6 -1.41 15.04 26.82
CA TRP A 6 -2.69 14.42 26.51
C TRP A 6 -3.04 14.42 25.01
N LEU A 7 -2.64 15.46 24.27
CA LEU A 7 -2.87 15.51 22.82
C LEU A 7 -1.97 14.52 22.07
N LEU A 8 -0.74 14.26 22.55
CA LEU A 8 0.17 13.29 21.96
C LEU A 8 -0.25 11.85 22.28
N GLU A 9 -0.69 11.56 23.51
CA GLU A 9 -1.24 10.24 23.90
C GLU A 9 -2.55 9.93 23.16
N TYR A 10 -3.45 10.91 23.01
CA TYR A 10 -4.69 10.75 22.24
C TYR A 10 -4.46 10.57 20.74
N GLN A 11 -3.44 11.23 20.17
CA GLN A 11 -3.03 11.03 18.77
C GLN A 11 -2.34 9.67 18.59
N LEU A 12 -1.56 9.20 19.58
CA LEU A 12 -0.95 7.87 19.59
C LEU A 12 -1.99 6.75 19.69
N GLU A 13 -3.02 6.88 20.54
CA GLU A 13 -4.11 5.89 20.63
C GLU A 13 -4.96 5.83 19.36
N LYS A 14 -5.20 6.97 18.69
CA LYS A 14 -5.86 7.00 17.37
C LYS A 14 -5.01 6.40 16.25
N LEU A 15 -3.69 6.60 16.29
CA LEU A 15 -2.74 5.94 15.40
C LEU A 15 -2.72 4.41 15.62
N TYR A 16 -2.80 3.97 16.89
CA TYR A 16 -2.85 2.55 17.29
C TYR A 16 -4.19 1.85 17.02
N SER A 17 -5.28 2.60 16.93
CA SER A 17 -6.63 2.04 16.69
C SER A 17 -7.10 2.19 15.23
N SER A 18 -6.20 2.60 14.33
CA SER A 18 -6.55 2.86 12.94
C SER A 18 -6.62 1.55 12.11
N PRO A 19 -7.56 1.42 11.16
CA PRO A 19 -7.59 0.30 10.20
C PRO A 19 -6.26 0.11 9.46
N LEU A 20 -5.45 1.17 9.37
CA LEU A 20 -4.13 1.21 8.75
C LEU A 20 -3.08 0.38 9.52
N GLN A 21 -3.16 0.29 10.86
CA GLN A 21 -2.27 -0.60 11.62
C GLN A 21 -2.57 -2.08 11.35
N MET A 22 -3.83 -2.43 11.10
CA MET A 22 -4.23 -3.79 10.76
C MET A 22 -3.58 -4.24 9.44
N PHE A 23 -3.56 -3.37 8.43
CA PHE A 23 -2.94 -3.68 7.13
C PHE A 23 -1.41 -3.81 7.21
N LEU A 24 -0.72 -2.93 7.95
CA LEU A 24 0.72 -3.09 8.23
C LEU A 24 1.01 -4.44 8.90
N SER A 25 0.24 -4.78 9.93
CA SER A 25 0.42 -6.02 10.68
C SER A 25 0.17 -7.26 9.81
N LEU A 26 -0.82 -7.20 8.91
CA LEU A 26 -1.13 -8.28 7.97
C LEU A 26 0.00 -8.50 6.95
N SER A 27 0.56 -7.45 6.36
CA SER A 27 1.67 -7.60 5.41
C SER A 27 2.92 -8.14 6.08
N CYS A 28 3.24 -7.69 7.30
CA CYS A 28 4.33 -8.21 8.10
C CYS A 28 4.13 -9.70 8.45
N ASP A 29 2.89 -10.09 8.78
CA ASP A 29 2.52 -11.49 9.07
C ASP A 29 2.60 -12.39 7.82
N VAL A 30 2.17 -11.91 6.65
CA VAL A 30 2.23 -12.66 5.38
C VAL A 30 3.67 -12.82 4.88
N GLU A 31 4.48 -11.76 4.98
CA GLU A 31 5.92 -11.84 4.71
C GLU A 31 6.61 -12.84 5.65
N ALA A 32 6.32 -12.77 6.94
CA ALA A 32 6.86 -13.66 7.95
C ALA A 32 6.58 -15.14 7.61
N VAL A 33 5.34 -15.45 7.22
CA VAL A 33 4.94 -16.80 6.79
C VAL A 33 5.65 -17.20 5.49
N THR A 34 5.81 -16.26 4.55
CA THR A 34 6.49 -16.52 3.26
C THR A 34 7.94 -16.94 3.47
N LEU A 35 8.70 -16.23 4.32
CA LEU A 35 10.07 -16.60 4.67
C LEU A 35 10.10 -17.92 5.48
N GLN A 36 9.13 -18.14 6.37
CA GLN A 36 9.05 -19.38 7.16
C GLN A 36 8.81 -20.61 6.29
N ALA A 37 8.07 -20.45 5.19
CA ALA A 37 7.80 -21.50 4.20
C ALA A 37 8.95 -21.73 3.20
N GLY A 38 10.08 -21.02 3.35
CA GLY A 38 11.25 -21.14 2.45
C GLY A 38 11.17 -20.29 1.18
N GLY A 39 10.28 -19.29 1.14
CA GLY A 39 10.24 -18.30 0.06
C GLY A 39 11.49 -17.40 0.05
N CYS A 40 11.78 -16.77 -1.09
CA CYS A 40 12.95 -15.90 -1.22
C CYS A 40 12.70 -14.47 -0.69
N ALA A 41 13.77 -13.77 -0.31
CA ALA A 41 13.73 -12.43 0.26
C ALA A 41 13.09 -11.40 -0.68
N ALA A 42 13.27 -11.52 -2.00
CA ALA A 42 12.64 -10.65 -2.99
C ALA A 42 11.09 -10.76 -2.97
N ALA A 43 10.55 -11.97 -2.82
CA ALA A 43 9.11 -12.18 -2.73
C ALA A 43 8.52 -11.62 -1.42
N ALA A 44 9.22 -11.86 -0.31
CA ALA A 44 8.91 -11.27 0.99
C ALA A 44 8.87 -9.73 0.93
N LEU A 45 9.92 -9.12 0.39
CA LEU A 45 10.01 -7.68 0.23
C LEU A 45 8.92 -7.12 -0.71
N SER A 46 8.56 -7.84 -1.77
CA SER A 46 7.45 -7.47 -2.63
C SER A 46 6.11 -7.42 -1.88
N ILE A 47 5.86 -8.34 -0.95
CA ILE A 47 4.65 -8.34 -0.10
C ILE A 47 4.63 -7.11 0.81
N LEU A 48 5.77 -6.74 1.39
CA LEU A 48 5.89 -5.52 2.20
C LEU A 48 5.63 -4.25 1.39
N GLU A 49 6.22 -4.14 0.19
CA GLU A 49 6.01 -2.98 -0.68
C GLU A 49 4.57 -2.87 -1.17
N GLN A 50 3.90 -4.00 -1.45
CA GLN A 50 2.46 -4.02 -1.76
C GLN A 50 1.62 -3.54 -0.57
N GLY A 51 1.93 -4.01 0.65
CA GLY A 51 1.29 -3.55 1.87
C GLY A 51 1.45 -2.04 2.07
N ARG A 52 2.67 -1.53 1.91
CA ARG A 52 2.96 -0.09 1.93
C ARG A 52 2.23 0.67 0.83
N GLY A 53 2.10 0.11 -0.38
CA GLY A 53 1.33 0.70 -1.47
C GLY A 53 -0.15 0.87 -1.13
N ILE A 54 -0.77 -0.13 -0.50
CA ILE A 54 -2.16 -0.04 -0.02
C ILE A 54 -2.27 1.07 1.04
N LEU A 55 -1.36 1.12 2.01
CA LEU A 55 -1.38 2.13 3.07
C LEU A 55 -1.10 3.54 2.56
N ALA A 56 -0.16 3.69 1.62
CA ALA A 56 0.16 4.94 0.94
C ALA A 56 -0.93 5.38 -0.04
N SER A 57 -1.84 4.48 -0.43
CA SER A 57 -3.04 4.84 -1.17
C SER A 57 -4.16 5.34 -0.26
N SER A 58 -4.24 4.80 0.97
CA SER A 58 -5.24 5.17 1.98
C SER A 58 -4.85 6.38 2.83
N ILE A 59 -3.55 6.61 3.02
CA ILE A 59 -3.00 7.86 3.55
C ILE A 59 -2.63 8.66 2.32
N ASP A 60 -3.11 9.90 2.18
CA ASP A 60 -2.85 10.81 1.05
C ASP A 60 -1.36 11.24 0.90
N GLN A 61 -0.43 10.40 1.38
CA GLN A 61 0.99 10.61 1.39
C GLN A 61 1.68 9.44 0.69
N THR A 62 2.47 9.81 -0.32
CA THR A 62 3.48 9.05 -1.09
C THR A 62 2.97 8.35 -2.36
N ARG A 63 3.56 8.50 -3.56
CA ARG A 63 4.68 9.31 -4.08
C ARG A 63 4.55 9.29 -5.62
N VAL A 64 4.78 10.44 -6.27
CA VAL A 64 5.19 10.63 -7.68
C VAL A 64 4.19 10.23 -8.80
N SER A 65 3.49 9.10 -8.74
CA SER A 65 2.69 8.64 -9.89
C SER A 65 1.40 9.45 -10.17
N PRO A 66 0.60 9.92 -9.18
CA PRO A 66 -0.65 10.62 -9.47
C PRO A 66 -0.44 12.03 -10.03
N LEU A 67 0.65 12.71 -9.64
CA LEU A 67 0.98 14.05 -10.13
C LEU A 67 1.46 14.01 -11.59
N GLU A 68 2.27 13.02 -11.95
CA GLU A 68 2.71 12.80 -13.32
C GLU A 68 1.57 12.35 -14.22
N LEU A 69 0.66 11.50 -13.70
CA LEU A 69 -0.57 11.14 -14.38
C LEU A 69 -1.50 12.34 -14.55
N GLN A 70 -1.60 13.21 -13.55
CA GLN A 70 -2.39 14.44 -13.62
C GLN A 70 -1.83 15.42 -14.67
N ALA A 71 -0.51 15.50 -14.80
CA ALA A 71 0.14 16.38 -15.76
C ALA A 71 0.02 15.89 -17.21
N SER A 72 0.18 14.59 -17.45
CA SER A 72 0.19 14.00 -18.81
C SER A 72 -1.18 13.49 -19.27
N HIS A 73 -2.01 13.01 -18.35
CA HIS A 73 -3.27 12.32 -18.60
C HIS A 73 -4.37 12.73 -17.59
N PRO A 74 -4.78 14.01 -17.53
CA PRO A 74 -5.65 14.54 -16.48
C PRO A 74 -6.99 13.82 -16.36
N LYS A 75 -7.55 13.32 -17.47
CA LYS A 75 -8.81 12.54 -17.46
C LYS A 75 -8.65 11.18 -16.77
N PHE A 76 -7.49 10.55 -16.90
CA PHE A 76 -7.21 9.29 -16.21
C PHE A 76 -6.97 9.52 -14.73
N ALA A 77 -6.28 10.62 -14.37
CA ALA A 77 -6.10 11.02 -12.98
C ALA A 77 -7.43 11.34 -12.28
N GLU A 78 -8.34 12.06 -12.94
CA GLU A 78 -9.68 12.34 -12.40
C GLU A 78 -10.47 11.06 -12.15
N LYS A 79 -10.53 10.15 -13.14
CA LYS A 79 -11.18 8.84 -12.97
C LYS A 79 -10.53 8.02 -11.86
N PHE A 80 -9.20 8.06 -11.76
CA PHE A 80 -8.45 7.34 -10.75
C PHE A 80 -8.82 7.82 -9.34
N MET A 81 -8.87 9.14 -9.14
CA MET A 81 -9.32 9.73 -7.87
C MET A 81 -10.77 9.35 -7.55
N GLN A 82 -11.69 9.43 -8.52
CA GLN A 82 -13.10 9.08 -8.31
C GLN A 82 -13.30 7.62 -7.86
N VAL A 83 -12.62 6.67 -8.52
CA VAL A 83 -12.76 5.25 -8.17
C VAL A 83 -12.08 4.96 -6.82
N ARG A 84 -10.96 5.62 -6.51
CA ARG A 84 -10.32 5.53 -5.19
C ARG A 84 -11.26 6.03 -4.10
N ASP A 85 -11.88 7.20 -4.28
CA ASP A 85 -12.79 7.78 -3.31
C ASP A 85 -14.04 6.89 -3.08
N GLU A 86 -14.52 6.19 -4.11
CA GLU A 86 -15.60 5.18 -3.98
C GLU A 86 -15.15 3.95 -3.15
N LEU A 87 -13.90 3.53 -3.29
CA LEU A 87 -13.33 2.41 -2.51
C LEU A 87 -13.02 2.77 -1.05
N ASP A 88 -12.64 4.03 -0.81
CA ASP A 88 -12.32 4.57 0.52
C ASP A 88 -13.57 4.98 1.32
N ALA A 89 -14.75 4.99 0.69
CA ALA A 89 -16.00 5.33 1.35
C ALA A 89 -16.27 4.43 2.58
N PRO A 90 -16.65 5.03 3.74
CA PRO A 90 -16.88 4.28 4.96
C PRO A 90 -17.97 3.21 4.81
N ILE A 91 -17.71 2.03 5.36
CA ILE A 91 -18.72 0.96 5.43
C ILE A 91 -19.67 1.25 6.58
N HIS A 92 -20.96 1.43 6.28
CA HIS A 92 -21.99 1.61 7.29
C HIS A 92 -22.64 0.27 7.58
N TYR A 93 -22.27 -0.33 8.71
CA TYR A 93 -22.89 -1.56 9.21
C TYR A 93 -24.21 -1.24 9.92
N SER A 94 -25.18 -0.70 9.18
CA SER A 94 -26.55 -0.53 9.66
C SER A 94 -27.49 -1.23 8.68
N ASP A 95 -28.10 -2.33 9.14
CA ASP A 95 -28.91 -3.30 8.39
C ASP A 95 -28.16 -4.23 7.40
N THR A 96 -28.50 -5.53 7.49
CA THR A 96 -27.89 -6.61 6.70
C THR A 96 -28.12 -6.45 5.18
N SER A 97 -29.25 -5.88 4.77
CA SER A 97 -29.57 -5.61 3.35
C SER A 97 -28.73 -4.46 2.77
N VAL A 98 -28.52 -3.40 3.55
CA VAL A 98 -27.64 -2.27 3.21
C VAL A 98 -26.19 -2.74 3.10
N SER A 99 -25.77 -3.65 4.00
CA SER A 99 -24.44 -4.26 3.98
C SER A 99 -24.17 -5.08 2.70
N GLN A 100 -25.16 -5.81 2.16
CA GLN A 100 -24.98 -6.56 0.91
C GLN A 100 -24.87 -5.64 -0.31
N ALA A 101 -25.75 -4.63 -0.42
CA ALA A 101 -25.69 -3.66 -1.50
C ALA A 101 -24.38 -2.84 -1.48
N GLN A 102 -23.85 -2.57 -0.28
CA GLN A 102 -22.55 -1.90 -0.14
C GLN A 102 -21.38 -2.82 -0.52
N ALA A 103 -21.44 -4.11 -0.18
CA ALA A 103 -20.44 -5.09 -0.60
C ALA A 103 -20.41 -5.28 -2.13
N ILE A 104 -21.58 -5.35 -2.79
CA ILE A 104 -21.67 -5.43 -4.26
C ILE A 104 -21.06 -4.18 -4.91
N ARG A 105 -21.48 -2.97 -4.48
CA ARG A 105 -20.92 -1.71 -5.00
C ARG A 105 -19.41 -1.63 -4.83
N ARG A 106 -18.89 -2.06 -3.68
CA ARG A 106 -17.45 -2.09 -3.43
C ARG A 106 -16.74 -3.10 -4.35
N GLY A 107 -17.33 -4.27 -4.59
CA GLY A 107 -16.80 -5.24 -5.55
C GLY A 107 -16.74 -4.68 -6.98
N GLU A 108 -17.79 -3.99 -7.41
CA GLU A 108 -17.82 -3.29 -8.71
C GLU A 108 -16.77 -2.18 -8.80
N ALA A 109 -16.61 -1.39 -7.73
CA ALA A 109 -15.59 -0.35 -7.64
C ALA A 109 -14.17 -0.95 -7.71
N SER A 110 -13.91 -2.09 -7.06
CA SER A 110 -12.63 -2.80 -7.16
C SER A 110 -12.35 -3.25 -8.59
N GLN A 111 -13.35 -3.82 -9.27
CA GLN A 111 -13.17 -4.24 -10.66
C GLN A 111 -12.92 -3.05 -11.60
N LYS A 112 -13.61 -1.92 -11.39
CA LYS A 112 -13.36 -0.67 -12.12
C LYS A 112 -11.94 -0.17 -11.88
N PHE A 113 -11.45 -0.27 -10.64
CA PHE A 113 -10.11 0.14 -10.27
C PHE A 113 -9.05 -0.70 -10.99
N ASP A 114 -9.18 -2.02 -10.97
CA ASP A 114 -8.25 -2.94 -11.65
C ASP A 114 -8.22 -2.69 -13.16
N ASN A 115 -9.39 -2.50 -13.78
CA ASN A 115 -9.49 -2.17 -15.20
C ASN A 115 -8.81 -0.83 -15.52
N LEU A 116 -9.05 0.18 -14.69
CA LEU A 116 -8.46 1.51 -14.86
C LEU A 116 -6.93 1.48 -14.68
N LEU A 117 -6.41 0.69 -13.75
CA LEU A 117 -4.96 0.49 -13.60
C LEU A 117 -4.35 -0.11 -14.87
N ASN A 118 -5.02 -1.07 -15.50
CA ASN A 118 -4.55 -1.66 -16.76
C ASN A 118 -4.55 -0.61 -17.89
N GLU A 119 -5.62 0.17 -18.03
CA GLU A 119 -5.70 1.25 -19.03
C GLU A 119 -4.63 2.35 -18.83
N ILE A 120 -4.27 2.64 -17.58
CA ILE A 120 -3.20 3.59 -17.25
C ILE A 120 -1.84 2.99 -17.60
N ARG A 121 -1.61 1.70 -17.31
CA ARG A 121 -0.34 1.02 -17.62
C ARG A 121 -0.06 0.86 -19.10
N GLU A 122 -1.07 0.92 -19.95
CA GLU A 122 -0.91 0.97 -21.41
C GLU A 122 -0.42 2.34 -21.91
N ARG A 123 -0.37 3.38 -21.06
CA ARG A 123 0.12 4.70 -21.47
C ARG A 123 1.65 4.76 -21.47
N PRO A 124 2.26 5.43 -22.47
CA PRO A 124 3.72 5.60 -22.51
C PRO A 124 4.24 6.22 -21.20
N GLY A 125 5.21 5.55 -20.56
CA GLY A 125 5.79 5.99 -19.29
C GLY A 125 5.04 5.53 -18.03
N PHE A 126 3.92 4.82 -18.14
CA PHE A 126 3.10 4.38 -17.01
C PHE A 126 3.04 2.86 -16.83
N GLY A 127 3.87 2.07 -17.54
CA GLY A 127 3.86 0.60 -17.50
C GLY A 127 3.95 0.00 -16.09
N ASP A 128 4.61 0.71 -15.17
CA ASP A 128 4.79 0.30 -13.78
C ASP A 128 3.98 1.14 -12.78
N PHE A 129 2.97 1.88 -13.27
CA PHE A 129 2.07 2.68 -12.43
C PHE A 129 1.45 1.82 -11.32
N LEU A 130 1.74 2.20 -10.07
CA LEU A 130 1.33 1.49 -8.85
C LEU A 130 1.68 -0.01 -8.85
N ARG A 131 2.76 -0.42 -9.53
CA ARG A 131 3.37 -1.73 -9.31
C ARG A 131 4.37 -1.66 -8.17
N ALA A 132 4.52 -2.77 -7.46
CA ALA A 132 5.67 -2.93 -6.57
C ALA A 132 6.95 -2.83 -7.41
N ALA A 133 7.99 -2.20 -6.87
CA ALA A 133 9.29 -2.15 -7.53
C ALA A 133 9.77 -3.57 -7.81
N SER A 134 10.31 -3.80 -9.00
CA SER A 134 10.99 -5.04 -9.33
C SER A 134 12.28 -5.19 -8.50
N GLU A 135 12.74 -6.43 -8.35
CA GLU A 135 14.03 -6.71 -7.69
C GLU A 135 15.19 -5.92 -8.31
N THR A 136 15.20 -5.77 -9.65
CA THR A 136 16.21 -4.97 -10.36
C THR A 136 16.15 -3.50 -9.97
N GLU A 137 14.96 -2.91 -9.83
CA GLU A 137 14.78 -1.51 -9.40
C GLU A 137 15.15 -1.30 -7.94
N MET A 138 14.81 -2.26 -7.07
CA MET A 138 15.20 -2.24 -5.65
C MET A 138 16.73 -2.25 -5.51
N ARG A 139 17.41 -3.18 -6.19
CA ARG A 139 18.89 -3.26 -6.23
C ARG A 139 19.52 -2.01 -6.85
N ALA A 140 18.94 -1.48 -7.93
CA ALA A 140 19.41 -0.25 -8.56
C ALA A 140 19.32 0.97 -7.62
N THR A 141 18.34 0.99 -6.71
CA THR A 141 18.20 2.04 -5.69
C THR A 141 19.33 1.96 -4.65
N ALA A 142 19.82 0.76 -4.34
CA ALA A 142 20.99 0.54 -3.47
C ALA A 142 22.32 1.04 -4.07
N ARG A 143 22.32 1.66 -5.26
CA ARG A 143 23.50 2.32 -5.84
C ARG A 143 24.07 3.43 -4.96
N PHE A 144 23.23 4.04 -4.14
CA PHE A 144 23.60 5.13 -3.22
C PHE A 144 24.00 4.62 -1.82
N GLY A 145 23.96 3.31 -1.59
CA GLY A 145 24.27 2.66 -0.33
C GLY A 145 23.30 1.49 -0.04
N PRO A 146 23.71 0.49 0.76
CA PRO A 146 22.84 -0.61 1.15
C PRO A 146 21.58 -0.12 1.88
N ILE A 147 20.45 -0.78 1.62
CA ILE A 147 19.16 -0.47 2.26
C ILE A 147 18.79 -1.64 3.16
N ILE A 148 18.42 -1.36 4.41
CA ILE A 148 17.95 -2.37 5.36
C ILE A 148 16.46 -2.17 5.56
N VAL A 149 15.67 -3.20 5.25
CA VAL A 149 14.24 -3.26 5.55
C VAL A 149 14.05 -4.16 6.76
N VAL A 150 13.56 -3.58 7.85
CA VAL A 150 13.31 -4.32 9.09
C VAL A 150 11.82 -4.68 9.15
N ASN A 151 11.52 -5.96 9.22
CA ASN A 151 10.19 -6.48 9.48
C ASN A 151 10.06 -6.90 10.95
N LEU A 152 9.00 -6.43 11.61
CA LEU A 152 8.65 -6.81 12.96
C LEU A 152 7.23 -7.38 12.96
N SER A 153 7.11 -8.70 13.06
CA SER A 153 5.85 -9.41 13.29
C SER A 153 5.89 -10.16 14.62
N ARG A 154 4.72 -10.46 15.17
CA ARG A 154 4.56 -11.39 16.30
C ARG A 154 5.04 -12.82 15.99
N TYR A 155 5.17 -13.17 14.71
CA TYR A 155 5.60 -14.50 14.28
C TYR A 155 7.11 -14.61 14.08
N ARG A 156 7.76 -13.54 13.61
CA ARG A 156 9.22 -13.42 13.47
C ARG A 156 9.64 -11.96 13.28
N SER A 157 10.92 -11.70 13.50
CA SER A 157 11.56 -10.42 13.23
C SER A 157 12.71 -10.66 12.25
N ASP A 158 12.68 -9.95 11.13
CA ASP A 158 13.65 -10.11 10.05
C ASP A 158 14.24 -8.78 9.64
N ALA A 159 15.43 -8.84 9.05
CA ALA A 159 16.02 -7.72 8.34
C ALA A 159 16.44 -8.20 6.95
N ILE A 160 15.90 -7.56 5.92
CA ILE A 160 16.26 -7.78 4.52
C ILE A 160 17.31 -6.72 4.15
N LEU A 161 18.47 -7.16 3.68
CA LEU A 161 19.55 -6.31 3.22
C LEU A 161 19.53 -6.23 1.70
N ILE A 162 19.34 -5.04 1.15
CA ILE A 162 19.32 -4.79 -0.29
C ILE A 162 20.64 -4.14 -0.67
N GLU A 163 21.39 -4.79 -1.55
CA GLU A 163 22.62 -4.30 -2.17
C GLU A 163 22.49 -4.29 -3.70
N GLN A 164 23.45 -3.69 -4.41
CA GLN A 164 23.39 -3.62 -5.87
C GLN A 164 23.38 -5.02 -6.54
N HIS A 165 23.99 -6.01 -5.88
CA HIS A 165 24.21 -7.35 -6.44
C HIS A 165 23.39 -8.45 -5.75
N GLN A 166 22.66 -8.15 -4.67
CA GLN A 166 21.85 -9.14 -3.95
C GLN A 166 20.73 -8.49 -3.12
N ILE A 167 19.72 -9.30 -2.83
CA ILE A 167 18.69 -9.09 -1.79
C ILE A 167 18.71 -10.33 -0.90
#